data_AF-V3ZQI5-F1
#
_entry.id   AF-V3ZQI5-F1
#
_cell.length_a   1.000
_cell.length_b   1.000
_cell.length_c   1.000
_cell.angle_alpha   90.00
_cell.angle_beta   90.00
_cell.angle_gamma   90.00
#
_symmetry.space_group_name_H-M   'P 1'
#
loop_
_entity.id
_entity.type
_entity.pdbx_description
1 polymer ?
#
loop_
_entity_poly.entity_id
_entity_poly.type
_entity_poly.pdbx_seq_one_letter_code
_entity_poly.pdbx_strand_id
1 'polypeptide(L)'
;KWKKRYFVLCKPSGSLPGQYELNYFSDEQCTRKKGTIDLEECEQIIESLDSDQFPYLLAIKTVCRGKERTYFLATATEEDMAKWVSNLCSVCGLKQEES
;
A
#
# COMPACT_ATOMS: atom_id res chain seq x y z
N LYS A 1 8.03 -14.86 5.93
CA LYS A 1 8.54 -15.21 4.59
C LYS A 1 7.88 -14.31 3.55
N TRP A 2 8.66 -13.58 2.77
CA TRP A 2 8.20 -12.70 1.70
C TRP A 2 7.51 -13.48 0.58
N LYS A 3 6.49 -12.88 -0.04
CA LYS A 3 5.74 -13.48 -1.15
C LYS A 3 5.51 -12.43 -2.21
N LYS A 4 5.89 -12.72 -3.47
CA LYS A 4 5.54 -11.88 -4.62
C LYS A 4 4.02 -11.83 -4.76
N ARG A 5 3.47 -10.63 -4.95
CA ARG A 5 2.05 -10.36 -5.10
C ARG A 5 1.86 -9.28 -6.15
N TYR A 6 0.71 -9.30 -6.80
CA TYR A 6 0.29 -8.24 -7.70
C TYR A 6 -0.66 -7.31 -6.95
N PHE A 7 -0.33 -6.02 -6.90
CA PHE A 7 -1.08 -5.01 -6.17
C PHE A 7 -1.85 -4.12 -7.13
N VAL A 8 -3.10 -3.84 -6.81
CA VAL A 8 -4.01 -2.99 -7.59
C VAL A 8 -4.64 -1.98 -6.67
N LEU A 9 -4.32 -0.71 -6.89
CA LEU A 9 -5.00 0.41 -6.26
C LEU A 9 -6.31 0.66 -7.00
N CYS A 10 -7.43 0.60 -6.30
CA CYS A 10 -8.74 0.72 -6.92
C CYS A 10 -9.70 1.56 -6.09
N LYS A 11 -10.66 2.17 -6.78
CA LYS A 11 -11.81 2.85 -6.18
C LYS A 11 -13.03 1.94 -6.36
N PRO A 12 -13.61 1.36 -5.29
CA PRO A 12 -14.76 0.49 -5.42
C PRO A 12 -15.96 1.19 -6.07
N SER A 13 -16.73 0.49 -6.90
CA SER A 13 -17.92 1.08 -7.53
C SER A 13 -18.97 1.43 -6.48
N GLY A 14 -19.45 2.67 -6.51
CA GLY A 14 -20.41 3.18 -5.52
C GLY A 14 -19.78 3.63 -4.21
N SER A 15 -18.45 3.63 -4.09
CA SER A 15 -17.76 4.16 -2.91
C SER A 15 -17.85 5.68 -2.84
N LEU A 16 -17.78 6.22 -1.63
CA LEU A 16 -17.73 7.67 -1.42
C LEU A 16 -16.46 8.27 -2.08
N PRO A 17 -16.47 9.55 -2.48
CA PRO A 17 -15.25 10.24 -2.90
C PRO A 17 -14.17 10.11 -1.81
N GLY A 18 -12.99 9.62 -2.16
CA GLY A 18 -11.89 9.40 -1.21
C GLY A 18 -11.78 7.97 -0.65
N GLN A 19 -12.76 7.10 -0.92
CA GLN A 19 -12.69 5.72 -0.44
C GLN A 19 -11.96 4.83 -1.47
N TYR A 20 -10.71 4.52 -1.17
CA TYR A 20 -9.81 3.69 -1.98
C TYR A 20 -9.42 2.40 -1.24
N GLU A 21 -9.14 1.35 -2.01
CA GLU A 21 -8.65 0.08 -1.50
C GLU A 21 -7.39 -0.35 -2.25
N LEU A 22 -6.44 -0.96 -1.54
CA LEU A 22 -5.30 -1.63 -2.15
C LEU A 22 -5.50 -3.15 -2.10
N ASN A 23 -5.88 -3.71 -3.25
CA ASN A 23 -6.13 -5.14 -3.41
C ASN A 23 -4.85 -5.85 -3.83
N TYR A 24 -4.63 -7.07 -3.33
CA TYR A 24 -3.46 -7.86 -3.72
C TYR A 24 -3.81 -9.32 -4.06
N PHE A 25 -3.20 -9.81 -5.13
CA PHE A 25 -3.50 -11.09 -5.78
C PHE A 25 -2.27 -12.01 -5.81
N SER A 26 -2.47 -13.31 -6.08
CA SER A 26 -1.34 -14.24 -6.27
C SER A 26 -0.46 -13.88 -7.46
N ASP A 27 -1.04 -13.29 -8.48
CA ASP A 27 -0.48 -13.09 -9.81
C ASP A 27 -1.18 -11.91 -10.51
N GLU A 28 -0.56 -11.45 -11.59
CA GLU A 28 -1.00 -10.33 -12.41
C GLU A 28 -2.32 -10.59 -13.15
N GLN A 29 -2.64 -11.87 -13.41
CA GLN A 29 -3.92 -12.25 -13.99
C GLN A 29 -5.10 -12.03 -13.02
N CYS A 30 -4.82 -11.55 -11.79
CA CYS A 30 -5.80 -11.30 -10.74
C CYS A 30 -6.67 -12.53 -10.41
N THR A 31 -6.16 -13.73 -10.66
CA THR A 31 -6.94 -14.98 -10.61
C THR A 31 -7.44 -15.31 -9.20
N ARG A 32 -6.68 -14.90 -8.17
CA ARG A 32 -7.04 -15.12 -6.77
C ARG A 32 -6.65 -13.96 -5.89
N LYS A 33 -7.66 -13.18 -5.48
CA LYS A 33 -7.55 -12.15 -4.44
C LYS A 33 -7.06 -12.79 -3.13
N LYS A 34 -5.99 -12.23 -2.58
CA LYS A 34 -5.37 -12.69 -1.32
C LYS A 34 -5.77 -11.83 -0.13
N GLY A 35 -6.10 -10.57 -0.38
CA GLY A 35 -6.64 -9.67 0.62
C GLY A 35 -6.81 -8.26 0.07
N THR A 36 -7.18 -7.39 1.00
CA THR A 36 -7.39 -5.97 0.79
C THR A 36 -6.76 -5.24 1.96
N ILE A 37 -6.08 -4.14 1.65
CA ILE A 37 -5.65 -3.15 2.62
C ILE A 37 -6.62 -1.99 2.48
N ASP A 38 -7.32 -1.72 3.58
CA ASP A 38 -8.22 -0.57 3.68
C ASP A 38 -7.36 0.70 3.81
N LEU A 39 -7.56 1.64 2.90
CA LEU A 39 -6.82 2.89 2.87
C LEU A 39 -7.61 4.06 3.47
N GLU A 40 -8.89 3.86 3.80
CA GLU A 40 -9.72 4.89 4.43
C GLU A 40 -9.18 5.26 5.81
N GLU A 41 -8.78 4.26 6.59
CA GLU A 41 -8.19 4.40 7.92
C GLU A 41 -6.65 4.30 7.87
N CYS A 42 -6.04 4.73 6.77
CA CYS A 42 -4.58 4.76 6.66
C CYS A 42 -4.02 5.92 7.48
N GLU A 43 -3.17 5.60 8.45
CA GLU A 43 -2.59 6.58 9.37
C GLU A 43 -1.25 7.11 8.86
N GLN A 44 -0.43 6.24 8.27
CA GLN A 44 0.93 6.58 7.88
C GLN A 44 1.42 5.71 6.73
N ILE A 45 2.15 6.33 5.81
CA ILE A 45 2.99 5.65 4.81
C ILE A 45 4.44 6.01 5.13
N ILE A 46 5.29 5.00 5.25
CA ILE A 46 6.72 5.17 5.55
C ILE A 46 7.50 4.63 4.37
N GLU A 47 8.32 5.46 3.74
CA GLU A 47 9.23 5.06 2.67
C GLU A 47 10.64 4.81 3.19
N SER A 48 11.49 4.20 2.36
CA SER A 48 12.93 4.05 2.61
C SER A 48 13.27 3.41 3.97
N LEU A 49 12.53 2.36 4.35
CA LEU A 49 12.81 1.61 5.57
C LEU A 49 14.15 0.86 5.46
N ASP A 50 14.99 1.01 6.49
CA ASP A 50 16.28 0.31 6.57
C ASP A 50 16.08 -1.22 6.56
N SER A 51 16.59 -1.86 5.51
CA SER A 51 16.50 -3.31 5.33
C SER A 51 17.65 -3.81 4.46
N ASP A 52 18.50 -4.66 5.03
CA ASP A 52 19.63 -5.28 4.31
C ASP A 52 19.19 -6.14 3.13
N GLN A 53 17.93 -6.61 3.13
CA GLN A 53 17.40 -7.52 2.11
C GLN A 53 16.57 -6.80 1.04
N PHE A 54 15.95 -5.67 1.36
CA PHE A 54 15.03 -4.95 0.47
C PHE A 54 15.30 -3.45 0.55
N PRO A 55 16.14 -2.91 -0.36
CA PRO A 55 16.55 -1.50 -0.32
C PRO A 55 15.39 -0.53 -0.62
N TYR A 56 14.32 -1.00 -1.27
CA TYR A 56 13.16 -0.20 -1.64
C TYR A 56 11.92 -0.70 -0.88
N LEU A 57 11.97 -0.54 0.43
CA LEU A 57 10.95 -1.02 1.35
C LEU A 57 10.09 0.14 1.84
N LEU A 58 8.77 0.00 1.69
CA LEU A 58 7.78 0.89 2.28
C LEU A 58 6.87 0.14 3.26
N ALA A 59 6.30 0.87 4.21
CA ALA A 59 5.25 0.37 5.09
C ALA A 59 3.97 1.22 5.00
N ILE A 60 2.84 0.53 5.07
CA ILE A 60 1.51 1.13 5.19
C ILE A 60 0.96 0.77 6.57
N LYS A 61 0.74 1.77 7.42
CA LYS A 61 0.05 1.63 8.70
C LYS A 61 -1.41 2.03 8.53
N THR A 62 -2.31 1.14 8.94
CA THR A 62 -3.77 1.33 8.81
C THR A 62 -4.49 0.61 9.94
N VAL A 63 -5.73 1.05 10.24
CA VAL A 63 -6.62 0.36 11.18
C VAL A 63 -7.64 -0.46 10.41
N CYS A 64 -7.49 -1.78 10.41
CA CYS A 64 -8.45 -2.68 9.76
C CYS A 64 -9.37 -3.33 10.79
N ARG A 65 -10.66 -2.99 10.75
CA ARG A 65 -11.70 -3.52 11.66
C ARG A 65 -11.36 -3.29 13.14
N GLY A 66 -10.94 -2.07 13.47
CA GLY A 66 -10.57 -1.67 14.83
C GLY A 66 -9.27 -2.29 15.35
N LYS A 67 -8.40 -2.77 14.45
CA LYS A 67 -7.07 -3.29 14.79
C LYS A 67 -6.01 -2.66 13.92
N GLU A 68 -4.98 -2.13 14.55
CA GLU A 68 -3.78 -1.65 13.87
C GLU A 68 -3.12 -2.77 13.06
N ARG A 69 -2.73 -2.45 11.83
CA ARG A 69 -2.04 -3.32 10.89
C ARG A 69 -0.94 -2.53 10.18
N THR A 70 0.24 -3.12 10.13
CA THR A 70 1.36 -2.61 9.33
C THR A 70 1.66 -3.59 8.21
N TYR A 71 1.59 -3.13 6.97
CA TYR A 71 1.92 -3.90 5.77
C TYR A 71 3.26 -3.45 5.23
N PHE A 72 4.20 -4.38 5.07
CA PHE A 72 5.51 -4.13 4.48
C PHE A 72 5.52 -4.56 3.01
N LEU A 73 5.96 -3.65 2.14
CA LEU A 73 5.95 -3.80 0.69
C LEU A 73 7.32 -3.47 0.13
N ALA A 74 7.97 -4.47 -0.48
CA ALA A 74 9.22 -4.27 -1.19
C ALA A 74 8.94 -4.08 -2.68
N THR A 75 9.51 -3.04 -3.28
CA THR A 75 9.45 -2.78 -4.72
C THR A 75 10.74 -3.22 -5.42
N ALA A 76 10.70 -3.29 -6.75
CA ALA A 76 11.86 -3.68 -7.55
C ALA A 76 12.85 -2.51 -7.74
N THR A 77 12.35 -1.29 -7.80
CA THR A 77 13.12 -0.05 -8.00
C THR A 77 12.68 1.02 -7.02
N GLU A 78 13.56 2.01 -6.82
CA GLU A 78 13.26 3.23 -6.06
C GLU A 78 12.11 4.03 -6.71
N GLU A 79 12.11 4.14 -8.04
CA GLU A 79 11.06 4.82 -8.79
C GLU A 79 9.68 4.18 -8.58
N ASP A 80 9.61 2.84 -8.51
CA ASP A 80 8.38 2.14 -8.19
C ASP A 80 7.93 2.44 -6.76
N MET A 81 8.85 2.47 -5.79
CA MET A 81 8.55 2.86 -4.41
C MET A 81 7.98 4.27 -4.35
N ALA A 82 8.67 5.25 -4.96
CA ALA A 82 8.25 6.64 -4.99
C ALA A 82 6.87 6.81 -5.65
N LYS A 83 6.59 6.11 -6.75
CA LYS A 83 5.26 6.09 -7.40
C LYS A 83 4.20 5.52 -6.46
N TRP A 84 4.48 4.42 -5.77
CA TRP A 84 3.55 3.83 -4.81
C TRP A 84 3.28 4.77 -3.64
N VAL A 85 4.32 5.34 -3.03
CA VAL A 85 4.19 6.28 -1.91
C VAL A 85 3.38 7.51 -2.33
N SER A 86 3.71 8.12 -3.46
CA SER A 86 3.00 9.30 -3.99
C SER A 86 1.51 9.01 -4.23
N ASN A 87 1.20 7.91 -4.91
CA ASN A 87 -0.19 7.51 -5.17
C ASN A 87 -0.95 7.19 -3.88
N LEU A 88 -0.32 6.47 -2.94
CA LEU A 88 -0.95 6.10 -1.67
C LEU A 88 -1.19 7.33 -0.79
N CYS A 89 -0.23 8.25 -0.69
CA CYS A 89 -0.40 9.52 0.03
C CYS A 89 -1.54 10.33 -0.57
N SER A 90 -1.59 10.43 -1.91
CA SER A 90 -2.65 11.16 -2.61
C SER A 90 -4.05 10.61 -2.32
N VAL A 91 -4.24 9.29 -2.38
CA VAL A 91 -5.57 8.69 -2.14
C VAL A 91 -5.97 8.65 -0.67
N CYS A 92 -5.00 8.58 0.26
CA CYS A 92 -5.27 8.63 1.70
C CYS A 92 -5.44 10.06 2.22
N GLY A 93 -5.21 11.09 1.38
CA GLY A 93 -5.20 12.48 1.81
C GLY A 93 -4.05 12.82 2.78
N LEU A 94 -3.02 11.97 2.83
CA LEU A 94 -1.85 12.16 3.68
C LEU A 94 -0.93 13.17 3.01
N LYS A 95 -0.52 14.20 3.77
CA LYS A 95 0.54 15.09 3.32
C LYS A 95 1.86 14.35 3.43
N GLN A 96 2.63 14.33 2.34
CA GLN A 96 4.02 13.92 2.40
C GLN A 96 4.72 14.94 3.32
N GLU A 97 5.14 14.54 4.52
CA GLU A 97 5.99 15.40 5.35
C GLU A 97 7.35 15.47 4.66
N GLU A 98 7.61 16.59 3.98
CA GLU A 98 8.93 16.92 3.47
C GLU A 98 9.86 17.07 4.69
N SER A 99 10.72 16.06 4.92
CA SER A 99 11.77 16.12 5.94
C SER A 99 13.03 16.79 5.41
#